data_AF-A0A950Z3K9-F1
#
_entry.id   AF-A0A950Z3K9-F1
#
_cell.length_a   1.000
_cell.length_b   1.000
_cell.length_c   1.000
_cell.angle_alpha   90.00
_cell.angle_beta   90.00
_cell.angle_gamma   90.00
#
_symmetry.space_group_name_H-M   'P 1'
#
loop_
_entity.id
_entity.type
_entity.pdbx_description
1 polymer ?
#
loop_
_entity_poly.entity_id
_entity_poly.type
_entity_poly.pdbx_seq_one_letter_code
_entity_poly.pdbx_strand_id
1 'polypeptide(L)'
;TYIESRRKDILSIFAALDLSDYERIRWIGHKMHGSGTGYGFPEITAAGERLELAADQGNEQEIRAQVRELSRSLDVVEQELKQRSRS
;
A
#
# COMPACT_ATOMS: atom_id res chain seq x y z
N THR A 1 -6.53 -8.08 10.65
CA THR A 1 -5.82 -8.94 9.66
C THR A 1 -4.75 -8.13 8.93
N TYR A 2 -3.90 -8.77 8.11
CA TYR A 2 -2.93 -8.06 7.27
C TYR A 2 -3.61 -6.99 6.39
N ILE A 3 -4.74 -7.34 5.75
CA ILE A 3 -5.51 -6.46 4.86
C ILE A 3 -6.04 -5.21 5.58
N GLU A 4 -6.61 -5.36 6.78
CA GLU A 4 -7.08 -4.22 7.57
C GLU A 4 -5.92 -3.28 7.95
N SER A 5 -4.74 -3.84 8.26
CA SER A 5 -3.55 -3.02 8.52
C SER A 5 -3.12 -2.23 7.29
N ARG A 6 -3.16 -2.83 6.09
CA ARG A 6 -2.81 -2.15 4.84
C ARG A 6 -3.83 -1.07 4.45
N ARG A 7 -5.12 -1.28 4.73
CA ARG A 7 -6.15 -0.23 4.56
C ARG A 7 -5.92 0.98 5.47
N LYS A 8 -5.48 0.76 6.72
CA LYS A 8 -5.10 1.87 7.63
C LYS A 8 -3.85 2.61 7.13
N ASP A 9 -2.90 1.88 6.55
CA ASP A 9 -1.70 2.48 5.94
C ASP A 9 -2.08 3.39 4.75
N ILE A 10 -3.03 2.98 3.90
CA ILE A 10 -3.57 3.83 2.81
C ILE A 10 -4.14 5.15 3.34
N LEU A 11 -4.98 5.09 4.37
CA LEU A 11 -5.53 6.31 4.98
C LEU A 11 -4.43 7.21 5.55
N SER A 12 -3.40 6.60 6.14
CA SER A 12 -2.24 7.33 6.68
C SER A 12 -1.42 7.99 5.57
N ILE A 13 -1.29 7.35 4.40
CA ILE A 13 -0.62 7.93 3.23
C ILE A 13 -1.40 9.14 2.72
N PHE A 14 -2.73 9.07 2.60
CA PHE A 14 -3.53 10.22 2.18
C PHE A 14 -3.40 11.40 3.15
N ALA A 15 -3.49 11.14 4.47
CA ALA A 15 -3.32 12.19 5.47
C ALA A 15 -1.90 12.80 5.43
N ALA A 16 -0.87 11.99 5.21
CA ALA A 16 0.50 12.47 5.05
C ALA A 16 0.66 13.29 3.76
N LEU A 17 0.01 12.90 2.67
CA LEU A 17 0.04 13.60 1.39
C LEU A 17 -0.57 15.00 1.51
N ASP A 18 -1.70 15.14 2.22
CA ASP A 18 -2.35 16.44 2.47
C ASP A 18 -1.47 17.37 3.32
N LEU A 19 -0.54 16.82 4.11
CA LEU A 19 0.43 17.55 4.91
C LEU A 19 1.81 17.68 4.23
N SER A 20 1.97 17.16 3.00
CA SER A 20 3.26 17.05 2.30
C SER A 20 4.34 16.33 3.13
N ASP A 21 3.94 15.40 4.01
CA ASP A 21 4.81 14.59 4.86
C ASP A 21 5.32 13.37 4.07
N TYR A 22 6.23 13.62 3.14
CA TYR A 22 6.81 12.58 2.27
C TYR A 22 7.63 11.55 3.05
N GLU A 23 8.28 11.95 4.14
CA GLU A 23 9.03 11.03 5.00
C GLU A 23 8.11 9.95 5.60
N ARG A 24 6.91 10.34 6.04
CA ARG A 24 5.90 9.39 6.52
C ARG A 24 5.46 8.44 5.42
N ILE A 25 5.22 8.94 4.21
CA ILE A 25 4.81 8.13 3.05
C ILE A 25 5.90 7.13 2.69
N ARG A 26 7.15 7.58 2.65
CA ARG A 26 8.33 6.76 2.39
C ARG A 26 8.46 5.62 3.40
N TRP A 27 8.35 5.93 4.69
CA TRP A 27 8.41 4.92 5.75
C TRP A 27 7.30 3.86 5.63
N ILE A 28 6.08 4.28 5.28
CA ILE A 28 4.97 3.36 5.02
C ILE A 28 5.28 2.48 3.81
N GLY A 29 5.75 3.06 2.69
CA GLY A 29 6.13 2.34 1.47
C GLY A 29 7.19 1.26 1.75
N HIS A 30 8.26 1.63 2.45
CA HIS A 30 9.34 0.72 2.85
C HIS A 30 8.84 -0.48 3.68
N LYS A 31 8.00 -0.22 4.68
CA LYS A 31 7.38 -1.26 5.51
C LYS A 31 6.49 -2.19 4.69
N MET A 32 5.79 -1.65 3.70
CA MET A 32 4.90 -2.42 2.82
C MET A 32 5.68 -3.30 1.85
N HIS A 33 6.74 -2.77 1.25
CA HIS A 33 7.70 -3.52 0.44
C HIS A 33 8.25 -4.73 1.21
N GLY A 34 8.72 -4.53 2.44
CA GLY A 34 9.29 -5.60 3.25
C GLY A 34 8.29 -6.64 3.77
N SER A 35 6.98 -6.39 3.70
CA SER A 35 5.96 -7.26 4.31
C SER A 35 5.08 -8.01 3.31
N GLY A 36 5.00 -7.62 2.03
CA GLY A 36 4.16 -8.29 1.03
C GLY A 36 4.67 -9.68 0.63
N THR A 37 5.99 -9.86 0.59
CA THR A 37 6.65 -11.11 0.17
C THR A 37 6.38 -12.26 1.15
N GLY A 38 6.29 -11.98 2.45
CA GLY A 38 6.00 -12.99 3.49
C GLY A 38 4.56 -13.53 3.44
N TYR A 39 3.66 -12.85 2.74
CA TYR A 39 2.25 -13.24 2.63
C TYR A 39 1.84 -13.68 1.22
N GLY A 40 2.76 -13.66 0.24
CA GLY A 40 2.50 -14.09 -1.13
C GLY A 40 1.79 -13.05 -2.00
N PHE A 41 1.94 -11.75 -1.70
CA PHE A 41 1.29 -10.66 -2.43
C PHE A 41 2.33 -9.76 -3.14
N PRO A 42 2.90 -10.21 -4.28
CA PRO A 42 3.96 -9.48 -4.98
C PRO A 42 3.51 -8.09 -5.46
N GLU A 43 2.22 -7.90 -5.76
CA GLU A 43 1.66 -6.61 -6.17
C GLU A 43 1.72 -5.58 -5.03
N ILE A 44 1.52 -6.01 -3.79
CA ILE A 44 1.62 -5.14 -2.61
C ILE A 44 3.08 -4.76 -2.35
N THR A 45 4.01 -5.71 -2.54
CA THR A 45 5.45 -5.45 -2.45
C THR A 45 5.89 -4.42 -3.49
N ALA A 46 5.46 -4.58 -4.75
CA ALA A 46 5.81 -3.69 -5.86
C ALA A 46 5.19 -2.28 -5.69
N ALA A 47 3.94 -2.20 -5.21
CA ALA A 47 3.31 -0.92 -4.90
C ALA A 47 4.03 -0.18 -3.76
N GLY A 48 4.48 -0.92 -2.73
CA GLY A 48 5.25 -0.36 -1.62
C GLY A 48 6.59 0.25 -2.05
N GLU A 49 7.33 -0.45 -2.91
CA GLU A 49 8.61 0.04 -3.48
C GLU A 49 8.41 1.32 -4.31
N ARG A 50 7.39 1.33 -5.19
CA ARG A 50 7.10 2.52 -6.01
C ARG A 50 6.63 3.69 -5.15
N LEU A 51 5.88 3.43 -4.08
CA LEU A 51 5.46 4.46 -3.13
C LEU A 51 6.65 5.07 -2.39
N GLU A 52 7.62 4.25 -1.97
CA GLU A 52 8.87 4.69 -1.35
C GLU A 52 9.66 5.61 -2.30
N LEU A 53 9.86 5.18 -3.55
CA LEU A 53 10.55 5.97 -4.57
C LEU A 53 9.82 7.27 -4.92
N ALA A 54 8.49 7.23 -5.03
CA ALA A 54 7.68 8.41 -5.34
C ALA A 54 7.71 9.43 -4.20
N ALA A 55 7.75 8.97 -2.95
CA ALA A 55 7.91 9.83 -1.79
C ALA A 55 9.30 10.50 -1.76
N ASP A 56 10.38 9.75 -2.04
CA ASP A 56 11.73 10.30 -2.17
C ASP A 56 11.83 11.40 -3.24
N GLN A 57 11.02 11.28 -4.29
CA GLN A 57 10.98 12.25 -5.39
C GLN A 57 9.98 13.40 -5.17
N GLY A 58 9.19 13.37 -4.08
CA GLY A 58 8.08 14.31 -3.88
C GLY A 58 7.01 14.25 -4.98
N ASN A 59 6.88 13.11 -5.66
CA ASN A 59 5.98 12.95 -6.81
C ASN A 59 4.57 12.56 -6.34
N GLU A 60 3.78 13.57 -5.96
CA GLU A 60 2.40 13.35 -5.48
C GLU A 60 1.51 12.59 -6.47
N GLN A 61 1.69 12.83 -7.78
CA GLN A 61 0.89 12.17 -8.80
C GLN A 61 1.14 10.66 -8.79
N GLU A 62 2.41 10.27 -8.70
CA GLU A 62 2.80 8.86 -8.62
C GLU A 62 2.36 8.24 -7.28
N ILE A 63 2.49 8.96 -6.16
CA ILE A 63 1.98 8.48 -4.86
C ILE A 63 0.47 8.18 -4.96
N ARG A 64 -0.32 9.09 -5.52
CA ARG A 64 -1.77 8.87 -5.72
C ARG A 64 -2.08 7.72 -6.68
N ALA A 65 -1.22 7.48 -7.67
CA ALA A 65 -1.36 6.32 -8.57
C ALA A 65 -1.11 5.01 -7.82
N GLN A 66 -0.02 4.93 -7.06
CA GLN A 66 0.35 3.73 -6.31
C GLN A 66 -0.63 3.40 -5.19
N VAL A 67 -1.17 4.40 -4.49
CA VAL A 67 -2.21 4.19 -3.47
C VAL A 67 -3.49 3.60 -4.08
N ARG A 68 -3.87 4.01 -5.30
CA ARG A 68 -5.02 3.44 -6.01
C ARG A 68 -4.76 1.99 -6.43
N GLU A 69 -3.56 1.69 -6.92
CA GLU A 69 -3.19 0.33 -7.29
C GLU A 69 -3.23 -0.60 -6.07
N LEU A 70 -2.61 -0.15 -4.97
CA LEU A 70 -2.59 -0.86 -3.70
C LEU A 70 -4.02 -1.15 -3.19
N SER A 71 -4.91 -0.16 -3.27
CA SER A 71 -6.31 -0.33 -2.88
C SER A 71 -6.99 -1.45 -3.69
N ARG A 72 -6.77 -1.47 -5.00
CA ARG A 72 -7.30 -2.52 -5.89
C ARG A 72 -6.75 -3.89 -5.54
N SER A 73 -5.44 -4.01 -5.32
CA SER A 73 -4.82 -5.29 -4.94
C SER A 73 -5.41 -5.84 -3.62
N LEU A 74 -5.61 -4.96 -2.62
CA LEU A 74 -6.20 -5.38 -1.34
C LEU A 74 -7.65 -5.85 -1.49
N ASP A 75 -8.44 -5.22 -2.37
CA ASP A 75 -9.82 -5.62 -2.62
C ASP A 75 -9.88 -7.01 -3.28
N VAL A 76 -9.01 -7.30 -4.24
CA VAL A 76 -8.91 -8.64 -4.87
C VAL A 76 -8.59 -9.70 -3.82
N VAL A 77 -7.56 -9.46 -3.00
CA VAL A 77 -7.15 -10.40 -1.95
C VAL A 77 -8.26 -10.62 -0.92
N GLU A 78 -8.96 -9.56 -0.51
CA GLU A 78 -10.09 -9.67 0.43
C GLU A 78 -11.22 -10.54 -0.15
N GLN A 79 -11.53 -10.40 -1.45
CA GLN A 79 -12.54 -11.23 -2.12
C GLN A 79 -12.13 -12.70 -2.20
N GLU A 80 -10.87 -12.99 -2.54
CA GLU A 80 -10.36 -14.37 -2.59
C GLU A 80 -10.43 -15.06 -1.22
N LEU A 81 -10.04 -14.34 -0.15
CA LEU A 81 -10.14 -14.87 1.21
C LEU A 81 -11.59 -15.16 1.60
N LYS A 82 -12.53 -14.27 1.28
CA LYS A 82 -13.96 -14.46 1.53
C LYS A 82 -14.55 -15.66 0.76
N GLN A 83 -14.06 -15.93 -0.45
CA GLN A 83 -14.49 -17.08 -1.25
C GLN A 83 -13.97 -18.40 -0.68
N ARG A 84 -12.71 -18.43 -0.22
CA ARG A 84 -12.10 -19.64 0.39
C ARG A 84 -12.74 -20.02 1.73
N SER A 85 -13.18 -19.06 2.54
CA SER A 85 -13.87 -19.33 3.81
C SER A 85 -15.33 -19.77 3.66
N ARG A 86 -15.88 -19.74 2.43
CA ARG A 86 -17.26 -20.17 2.12
C ARG A 86 -17.31 -21.56 1.46
N SER A 87 -16.16 -22.17 1.19
CA SER A 87 -16.01 -23.54 0.69
C SER A 87 -15.57 -24.47 1.80
#